data_AF-A0A2T4CM32-F1
#
_entry.id   AF-A0A2T4CM32-F1
#
_cell.length_a   1.000
_cell.length_b   1.000
_cell.length_c   1.000
_cell.angle_alpha   90.00
_cell.angle_beta   90.00
_cell.angle_gamma   90.00
#
_symmetry.space_group_name_H-M   'P 1'
#
loop_
_entity.id
_entity.type
_entity.pdbx_description
1 polymer ?
#
loop_
_entity_poly.entity_id
_entity_poly.type
_entity_poly.pdbx_seq_one_letter_code
_entity_poly.pdbx_strand_id
1 'polypeptide(L)'
;MKRHLFLIALVLFATSLQVAESQERKRTPALREQVYSQLARAQELADAGDVPAGIAALQNVEAKISSMNSYERAMLWNFYGYMYYGQDNIERAIHYFSKVV
;
A
#
# COMPACT_ATOMS: atom_id res chain seq x y z
N MET A 1 38.12 51.97 6.38
CA MET A 1 37.71 50.68 6.99
C MET A 1 36.29 50.22 6.59
N LYS A 2 35.85 50.34 5.33
CA LYS A 2 34.47 49.96 4.93
C LYS A 2 34.34 49.50 3.47
N ARG A 3 35.16 48.54 3.03
CA ARG A 3 35.03 47.92 1.69
C ARG A 3 34.99 46.38 1.68
N HIS A 4 35.28 45.74 2.81
CA HIS A 4 35.21 44.27 2.92
C HIS A 4 33.90 43.75 3.54
N LEU A 5 33.07 44.63 4.11
CA LEU A 5 31.82 44.23 4.77
C LEU A 5 30.65 43.98 3.80
N PHE A 6 30.78 44.33 2.51
CA PHE A 6 29.74 44.12 1.52
C PHE A 6 29.83 42.76 0.80
N LEU A 7 30.99 42.10 0.81
CA LEU A 7 31.16 40.79 0.15
C LEU A 7 30.67 39.61 0.99
N ILE A 8 30.58 39.77 2.31
CA ILE A 8 30.17 38.69 3.22
C ILE A 8 28.63 38.57 3.27
N ALA A 9 27.90 39.68 3.08
CA ALA A 9 26.45 39.68 3.08
C ALA A 9 25.81 39.05 1.82
N LEU A 10 26.54 39.00 0.70
CA LEU A 10 26.04 38.43 -0.55
C LEU A 10 26.10 36.89 -0.59
N VAL A 11 27.04 36.29 0.15
CA VAL A 11 27.23 34.82 0.18
C VAL A 11 26.23 34.14 1.11
N LEU A 12 25.80 34.79 2.19
CA LEU A 12 24.86 34.23 3.18
C LEU A 12 23.41 34.10 2.68
N PHE A 13 23.04 34.79 1.60
CA PHE A 13 21.68 34.70 1.03
C PHE A 13 21.54 33.57 -0.02
N ALA A 14 22.65 33.06 -0.54
CA ALA A 14 22.62 32.03 -1.59
C ALA A 14 22.34 30.62 -1.07
N THR A 15 22.50 30.37 0.23
CA THR A 15 22.37 29.03 0.85
C THR A 15 20.96 28.63 1.28
N SER A 16 19.95 29.50 1.14
CA SER A 16 18.58 29.23 1.61
C SER A 16 17.57 28.89 0.51
N LEU A 17 17.98 28.86 -0.75
CA LEU A 17 17.14 28.34 -1.85
C LEU A 17 17.34 26.83 -2.00
N GLN A 18 16.99 26.07 -0.96
CA GLN A 18 16.64 24.66 -1.17
C GLN A 18 15.34 24.65 -1.97
N VAL A 19 15.46 24.48 -3.29
CA VAL A 19 14.32 24.15 -4.15
C VAL A 19 13.77 22.83 -3.62
N ALA A 20 12.62 22.89 -2.94
CA ALA A 20 11.88 21.69 -2.56
C ALA A 20 11.44 21.00 -3.86
N GLU A 21 12.19 19.98 -4.28
CA GLU A 21 11.86 19.18 -5.45
C GLU A 21 10.46 18.57 -5.23
N SER A 22 9.49 19.00 -6.04
CA SER A 22 8.12 18.52 -5.94
C SER A 22 8.10 17.04 -6.31
N GLN A 23 7.98 16.16 -5.31
CA GLN A 23 7.83 14.73 -5.54
C GLN A 23 6.53 14.50 -6.33
N GLU A 24 6.65 14.04 -7.56
CA GLU A 24 5.50 13.69 -8.39
C GLU A 24 4.78 12.50 -7.75
N ARG A 25 3.65 12.76 -7.08
CA ARG A 25 2.87 11.69 -6.44
C ARG A 25 2.13 10.90 -7.51
N LYS A 26 2.53 9.65 -7.69
CA LYS A 26 1.79 8.70 -8.51
C LYS A 26 0.38 8.51 -7.92
N ARG A 27 -0.65 8.77 -8.71
CA ARG A 27 -2.04 8.53 -8.29
C ARG A 27 -2.28 7.04 -8.18
N THR A 28 -2.72 6.61 -7.00
CA THR A 28 -3.21 5.24 -6.79
C THR A 28 -4.58 5.10 -7.47
N PRO A 29 -4.76 4.15 -8.41
CA PRO A 29 -6.06 3.92 -9.02
C PRO A 29 -7.08 3.42 -7.98
N ALA A 30 -8.35 3.65 -8.25
CA ALA A 30 -9.42 3.07 -7.44
C ALA A 30 -9.42 1.53 -7.53
N LEU A 31 -9.98 0.89 -6.50
CA LEU A 31 -10.27 -0.54 -6.52
C LEU A 31 -11.39 -0.80 -7.54
N ARG A 32 -11.13 -1.64 -8.54
CA ARG A 32 -12.15 -2.02 -9.53
C ARG A 32 -13.26 -2.81 -8.86
N GLU A 33 -14.51 -2.55 -9.25
CA GLU A 33 -15.71 -3.24 -8.74
C GLU A 33 -15.56 -4.76 -8.83
N GLN A 34 -15.07 -5.29 -9.95
CA GLN A 34 -14.89 -6.72 -10.14
C GLN A 34 -13.90 -7.33 -9.14
N VAL A 35 -12.84 -6.60 -8.75
CA VAL A 35 -11.89 -7.11 -7.76
C VAL A 35 -12.50 -7.01 -6.37
N TYR A 36 -13.17 -5.89 -6.07
CA TYR A 36 -13.88 -5.70 -4.81
C TYR A 36 -14.92 -6.79 -4.55
N SER A 37 -15.78 -7.09 -5.53
CA SER A 37 -16.87 -8.07 -5.35
C SER A 37 -16.34 -9.48 -5.04
N GLN A 38 -15.20 -9.86 -5.63
CA GLN A 38 -14.56 -11.14 -5.31
C GLN A 38 -13.92 -11.16 -3.91
N LEU A 39 -13.28 -10.06 -3.50
CA LEU A 39 -12.74 -9.93 -2.15
C LEU A 39 -13.85 -9.92 -1.09
N ALA A 40 -14.94 -9.20 -1.35
CA ALA A 40 -16.13 -9.18 -0.49
C ALA A 40 -16.75 -10.58 -0.39
N ARG A 41 -16.84 -11.32 -1.51
CA ARG A 41 -17.33 -12.70 -1.50
C ARG A 41 -16.46 -13.63 -0.64
N ALA A 42 -15.15 -13.47 -0.69
CA ALA A 42 -14.23 -14.22 0.16
C ALA A 42 -14.49 -13.93 1.65
N GLN A 43 -14.68 -12.66 2.01
CA GLN A 43 -15.01 -12.26 3.38
C GLN A 43 -16.35 -12.84 3.84
N GLU A 44 -17.40 -12.72 3.03
CA GLU A 44 -18.73 -13.29 3.35
C GLU A 44 -18.67 -14.78 3.66
N LEU A 45 -17.86 -15.55 2.91
CA LEU A 45 -17.66 -16.98 3.16
C LEU A 45 -17.01 -17.23 4.52
N ALA A 46 -15.96 -16.47 4.86
CA ALA A 46 -15.32 -16.58 6.17
C ALA A 46 -16.23 -16.13 7.31
N ASP A 47 -16.97 -15.03 7.14
CA ASP A 47 -17.91 -14.52 8.15
C ASP A 47 -19.07 -15.50 8.39
N ALA A 48 -19.44 -16.29 7.37
CA ALA A 48 -20.38 -17.41 7.50
C ALA A 48 -19.79 -18.67 8.15
N GLY A 49 -18.51 -18.65 8.54
CA GLY A 49 -17.78 -19.75 9.16
C GLY A 49 -17.03 -20.67 8.19
N ASP A 50 -17.16 -20.47 6.88
CA ASP A 50 -16.44 -21.23 5.86
C ASP A 50 -15.15 -20.51 5.45
N VAL A 51 -14.23 -20.41 6.42
CA VAL A 51 -12.92 -19.80 6.21
C VAL A 51 -12.11 -20.48 5.11
N PRO A 52 -12.10 -21.83 4.97
CA PRO A 52 -11.45 -22.50 3.84
C PRO A 52 -11.98 -22.06 2.48
N ALA A 53 -13.31 -21.92 2.31
CA ALA A 53 -13.87 -21.41 1.06
C ALA A 53 -13.52 -19.93 0.82
N GLY A 54 -13.48 -19.12 1.88
CA GLY A 54 -13.00 -17.75 1.80
C GLY A 54 -11.55 -17.66 1.29
N ILE A 55 -10.65 -18.50 1.81
CA ILE A 55 -9.26 -18.59 1.35
C ILE A 55 -9.19 -19.05 -0.11
N ALA A 56 -9.98 -20.05 -0.51
CA ALA A 56 -10.02 -20.53 -1.89
C ALA A 56 -10.51 -19.43 -2.86
N ALA A 57 -11.47 -18.59 -2.43
CA ALA A 57 -11.89 -17.43 -3.20
C ALA A 57 -10.75 -16.40 -3.36
N LEU A 58 -9.96 -16.14 -2.31
CA LEU A 58 -8.77 -15.28 -2.43
C LEU A 58 -7.72 -15.86 -3.40
N GLN A 59 -7.53 -17.18 -3.44
CA GLN A 59 -6.62 -17.83 -4.39
C GLN A 59 -7.06 -17.61 -5.85
N ASN A 60 -8.36 -17.65 -6.12
CA ASN A 60 -8.90 -17.34 -7.46
C ASN A 60 -8.65 -15.88 -7.86
N VAL A 61 -8.70 -14.96 -6.90
CA VAL A 61 -8.35 -13.55 -7.09
C VAL A 61 -6.84 -13.41 -7.36
N GLU A 62 -6.00 -14.07 -6.55
CA GLU A 62 -4.54 -14.10 -6.67
C GLU A 62 -4.06 -14.64 -8.02
N ALA A 63 -4.76 -15.60 -8.62
CA ALA A 63 -4.45 -16.10 -9.97
C ALA A 63 -4.44 -14.98 -11.04
N LYS A 64 -5.08 -13.83 -10.78
CA LYS A 64 -5.15 -12.67 -11.68
C LYS A 64 -4.24 -11.51 -11.23
N ILE A 65 -3.34 -11.74 -10.27
CA ILE A 65 -2.51 -10.70 -9.63
C ILE A 65 -1.66 -9.89 -10.60
N SER A 66 -1.23 -10.49 -11.71
CA SER A 66 -0.46 -9.81 -12.77
C SER A 66 -1.24 -8.69 -13.47
N SER A 67 -2.58 -8.74 -13.43
CA SER A 67 -3.46 -7.73 -14.02
C SER A 67 -3.89 -6.63 -13.03
N MET A 68 -3.45 -6.73 -11.77
CA MET A 68 -3.89 -5.83 -10.70
C MET A 68 -3.02 -4.59 -10.59
N ASN A 69 -3.62 -3.47 -10.19
CA ASN A 69 -2.88 -2.31 -9.73
C ASN A 69 -2.31 -2.55 -8.31
N SER A 70 -1.44 -1.66 -7.81
CA SER A 70 -0.80 -1.84 -6.49
C SER A 70 -1.80 -1.90 -5.35
N TYR A 71 -2.85 -1.07 -5.39
CA TYR A 71 -3.86 -1.03 -4.34
C TYR A 71 -4.69 -2.31 -4.27
N GLU A 72 -5.06 -2.86 -5.41
CA GLU A 72 -5.75 -4.17 -5.50
C GLU A 72 -4.92 -5.30 -4.90
N ARG A 73 -3.61 -5.33 -5.16
CA ARG A 73 -2.70 -6.31 -4.56
C ARG A 73 -2.58 -6.10 -3.05
N ALA A 74 -2.45 -4.85 -2.61
CA ALA A 74 -2.40 -4.51 -1.19
C ALA A 74 -3.67 -4.99 -0.47
N MET A 75 -4.85 -4.77 -1.07
CA MET A 75 -6.12 -5.25 -0.53
C MET A 75 -6.16 -6.78 -0.47
N LEU A 76 -5.78 -7.49 -1.53
CA LEU A 76 -5.71 -8.96 -1.54
C LEU A 76 -4.84 -9.50 -0.39
N TRP A 77 -3.65 -8.93 -0.20
CA TRP A 77 -2.75 -9.33 0.90
C TRP A 77 -3.31 -8.98 2.27
N ASN A 78 -3.97 -7.83 2.40
CA ASN A 78 -4.65 -7.44 3.63
C ASN A 78 -5.76 -8.45 4.00
N PHE A 79 -6.55 -8.90 3.02
CA PHE A 79 -7.58 -9.93 3.21
C PHE A 79 -7.00 -11.27 3.66
N TYR A 80 -5.91 -11.74 3.03
CA TYR A 80 -5.21 -12.94 3.50
C TYR A 80 -4.71 -12.78 4.94
N GLY A 81 -4.10 -11.64 5.26
CA GLY A 81 -3.62 -11.35 6.62
C GLY A 81 -4.76 -11.41 7.64
N TYR A 82 -5.89 -10.78 7.34
CA TYR A 82 -7.08 -10.79 8.19
C TYR A 82 -7.65 -12.19 8.39
N MET A 83 -7.77 -12.98 7.33
CA MET A 83 -8.29 -14.36 7.42
C MET A 83 -7.40 -15.30 8.23
N TYR A 84 -6.07 -15.15 8.12
CA TYR A 84 -5.15 -15.96 8.94
C TYR A 84 -5.07 -15.46 10.37
N TYR A 85 -5.20 -14.16 10.59
CA TYR A 85 -5.30 -13.59 11.93
C TYR A 85 -6.54 -14.11 12.67
N GLY A 86 -7.72 -14.12 12.01
CA GLY A 86 -8.96 -14.66 12.59
C GLY A 86 -8.94 -16.17 12.87
N GLN A 87 -7.95 -16.90 12.35
CA GLN A 87 -7.71 -18.32 12.63
C GLN A 87 -6.57 -18.55 13.65
N ASP A 88 -6.13 -17.49 14.34
CA ASP A 88 -4.96 -17.51 15.24
C ASP A 88 -3.66 -17.99 14.55
N ASN A 89 -3.60 -17.98 13.23
CA ASN A 89 -2.41 -18.33 12.47
C ASN A 89 -1.52 -17.09 12.29
N ILE A 90 -0.89 -16.68 13.39
CA ILE A 90 -0.15 -15.43 13.49
C ILE A 90 1.03 -15.38 12.51
N GLU A 91 1.73 -16.49 12.31
CA GLU A 91 2.86 -16.56 11.37
C GLU A 91 2.43 -16.22 9.94
N ARG A 92 1.33 -16.83 9.45
CA ARG A 92 0.81 -16.51 8.12
C ARG A 92 0.22 -15.11 8.06
N ALA A 93 -0.45 -14.66 9.12
CA ALA A 93 -0.97 -13.29 9.17
C ALA A 93 0.16 -12.27 8.96
N ILE A 94 1.28 -12.41 9.70
CA ILE A 94 2.47 -11.56 9.54
C ILE A 94 3.03 -11.65 8.12
N HIS A 95 3.16 -12.87 7.57
CA HIS A 95 3.67 -13.08 6.21
C HIS A 95 2.86 -12.34 5.13
N TYR A 96 1.53 -12.29 5.27
CA TYR A 96 0.68 -11.60 4.31
C TYR A 96 0.59 -10.10 4.57
N PHE A 97 0.48 -9.67 5.83
CA PHE A 97 0.52 -8.24 6.15
C PHE A 97 1.83 -7.58 5.73
N SER A 98 2.97 -8.29 5.77
CA SER A 98 4.25 -7.75 5.29
C SER A 98 4.29 -7.50 3.78
N LYS A 99 3.32 -8.00 3.00
CA LYS A 99 3.22 -7.78 1.55
C LYS A 99 2.35 -6.58 1.19
N VAL A 100 1.68 -5.95 2.15
CA VAL A 100 0.83 -4.78 1.93
C VAL A 100 1.72 -3.55 1.75
N VAL A 101 1.86 -3.07 0.50
CA VAL A 101 2.71 -1.94 0.09
C VAL A 101 2.03 -1.00 -0.89
#